data_AF-A0AAF0F4C3-F1
#
_entry.id   AF-A0AAF0F4C3-F1
#
_cell.length_a   1.000
_cell.length_b   1.000
_cell.length_c   1.000
_cell.angle_alpha   90.00
_cell.angle_beta   90.00
_cell.angle_gamma   90.00
#
_symmetry.space_group_name_H-M   'P 1'
#
loop_
_entity.id
_entity.type
_entity.pdbx_description
1 polymer ?
#
loop_
_entity_poly.entity_id
_entity_poly.type
_entity_poly.pdbx_seq_one_letter_code
_entity_poly.pdbx_strand_id
1 'polypeptide(L)'
;MTVEELSSGSSDYAASTWIAWFLSTKGNEYFCELDEDYILDRFNLTGLNAEVQHYMHALDLITDALGMVLRTDLDEHLDDDQREQIESQARILYGLIHARYILSSRGLAKMLEKYKRADFGRCPRVLCYQQPLLPVGLSDIPYQSPVKLYCPRCEDVYNPKSSRHGSIDGAFFGTTFPHMLFMVYPHMVPTRTAPPSTTLHPLTKQSPGGVSADELRQRAIALEQANSITTPVRSSEESTTERAADGPVDTRSQAHVESSSDRNSNNAATLRSFAVPEIERVVPRIFGFPVHETSRLMAWQGRQQQKQALRISQFQQRVREKASMS
;
A
#
# COMPACT_ATOMS: atom_id res chain seq x y z
N MET A 1 -30.52 42.06 1.93
CA MET A 1 -29.47 41.04 2.09
C MET A 1 -28.73 40.94 0.77
N THR A 2 -27.47 41.36 0.74
CA THR A 2 -26.64 41.40 -0.46
C THR A 2 -26.14 40.00 -0.80
N VAL A 3 -25.95 39.75 -2.10
CA VAL A 3 -25.52 38.48 -2.71
C VAL A 3 -24.15 37.95 -2.23
N GLU A 4 -23.45 38.69 -1.37
CA GLU A 4 -22.13 38.35 -0.85
C GLU A 4 -22.17 37.46 0.40
N GLU A 5 -23.30 37.39 1.13
CA GLU A 5 -23.43 36.50 2.29
C GLU A 5 -23.72 35.03 1.91
N LEU A 6 -24.22 34.76 0.70
CA LEU A 6 -24.49 33.40 0.21
C LEU A 6 -23.23 32.62 -0.18
N SER A 7 -22.12 33.31 -0.46
CA SER A 7 -20.86 32.66 -0.84
C SER A 7 -19.99 32.26 0.36
N SER A 8 -20.14 32.94 1.51
CA SER A 8 -19.36 32.63 2.72
C SER A 8 -19.90 31.43 3.48
N GLY A 9 -21.21 31.13 3.38
CA GLY A 9 -21.83 29.97 4.03
C GLY A 9 -21.52 28.63 3.35
N SER A 10 -21.17 28.64 2.06
CA SER A 10 -20.90 27.41 1.29
C SER A 10 -19.58 26.73 1.68
N SER A 11 -18.59 27.50 2.14
CA SER A 11 -17.27 26.97 2.54
C SER A 11 -17.32 26.31 3.92
N ASP A 12 -17.99 26.95 4.88
CA ASP A 12 -18.13 26.41 6.25
C ASP A 12 -19.06 25.19 6.29
N TYR A 13 -20.11 25.17 5.46
CA TYR A 13 -20.97 24.00 5.31
C TYR A 13 -20.22 22.82 4.68
N ALA A 14 -19.41 23.05 3.64
CA ALA A 14 -18.59 22.02 3.01
C ALA A 14 -17.59 21.38 3.98
N ALA A 15 -17.00 22.16 4.91
CA ALA A 15 -16.11 21.65 5.94
C ALA A 15 -16.82 20.82 7.04
N SER A 16 -18.15 20.83 7.08
CA SER A 16 -18.97 20.19 8.12
C SER A 16 -19.68 18.91 7.67
N THR A 17 -19.51 18.49 6.42
CA THR A 17 -20.14 17.28 5.88
C THR A 17 -19.41 16.00 6.31
N TRP A 18 -20.14 14.89 6.40
CA TRP A 18 -19.54 13.57 6.65
C TRP A 18 -18.50 13.22 5.59
N ILE A 19 -18.77 13.54 4.32
CA ILE A 19 -17.86 13.27 3.20
C ILE A 19 -16.55 14.04 3.37
N ALA A 20 -16.60 15.35 3.66
CA ALA A 20 -15.40 16.14 3.88
C ALA A 20 -14.58 15.63 5.08
N TRP A 21 -15.25 15.28 6.18
CA TRP A 21 -14.61 14.63 7.32
C TRP A 21 -13.93 13.31 6.93
N PHE A 22 -14.64 12.43 6.22
CA PHE A 22 -14.11 11.14 5.78
C PHE A 22 -12.88 11.32 4.90
N LEU A 23 -12.92 12.23 3.92
CA LEU A 23 -11.79 12.48 3.01
C LEU A 23 -10.60 13.15 3.72
N SER A 24 -10.84 13.93 4.77
CA SER A 24 -9.78 14.52 5.61
C SER A 24 -9.08 13.50 6.51
N THR A 25 -9.70 12.34 6.73
CA THR A 25 -9.18 11.31 7.62
C THR A 25 -7.91 10.68 7.03
N LYS A 26 -6.87 10.58 7.87
CA LYS A 26 -5.58 10.00 7.49
C LYS A 26 -5.75 8.55 7.01
N GLY A 27 -5.29 8.26 5.80
CA GLY A 27 -5.50 6.97 5.14
C GLY A 27 -6.45 7.06 3.95
N ASN A 28 -7.28 8.10 3.85
CA ASN A 28 -8.28 8.23 2.79
C ASN A 28 -7.83 9.09 1.60
N GLU A 29 -6.53 9.36 1.46
CA GLU A 29 -5.99 10.26 0.43
C GLU A 29 -6.23 9.75 -1.02
N TYR A 30 -6.54 8.46 -1.19
CA TYR A 30 -6.84 7.86 -2.50
C TYR A 30 -8.27 8.07 -2.95
N PHE A 31 -9.20 8.37 -2.06
CA PHE A 31 -10.58 8.63 -2.44
C PHE A 31 -10.70 9.99 -3.15
N CYS A 32 -11.70 10.09 -4.02
CA CYS A 32 -12.22 11.36 -4.47
C CYS A 32 -13.58 11.64 -3.81
N GLU A 33 -13.95 12.91 -3.78
CA GLU A 33 -15.26 13.35 -3.35
C GLU A 33 -16.33 12.92 -4.34
N LEU A 34 -17.38 12.28 -3.84
CA LEU A 34 -18.55 11.90 -4.64
C LEU A 34 -19.47 13.11 -4.82
N ASP A 35 -20.07 13.25 -5.99
CA ASP A 35 -21.09 14.30 -6.19
C ASP A 35 -22.38 13.91 -5.45
N GLU A 36 -23.00 14.86 -4.75
CA GLU A 36 -24.25 14.62 -4.03
C GLU A 36 -25.37 14.09 -4.94
N ASP A 37 -25.50 14.64 -6.16
CA ASP A 37 -26.52 14.22 -7.13
C ASP A 37 -26.33 12.75 -7.58
N TYR A 38 -25.09 12.26 -7.60
CA TYR A 38 -24.81 10.85 -7.90
C TYR A 38 -25.27 9.91 -6.78
N ILE A 39 -25.06 10.30 -5.52
CA ILE A 39 -25.47 9.51 -4.35
C ILE A 39 -26.99 9.53 -4.19
N LEU A 40 -27.64 10.67 -4.45
CA LEU A 40 -29.10 10.81 -4.33
C LEU A 40 -29.88 10.03 -5.40
N ASP A 41 -29.26 9.74 -6.54
CA ASP A 41 -29.86 8.88 -7.56
C ASP A 41 -29.78 7.39 -7.18
N ARG A 42 -30.92 6.85 -6.74
CA ARG A 42 -31.09 5.46 -6.33
C ARG A 42 -30.68 4.44 -7.38
N PHE A 43 -30.74 4.78 -8.67
CA PHE A 43 -30.34 3.86 -9.73
C PHE A 43 -28.84 3.50 -9.61
N ASN A 44 -28.00 4.47 -9.26
CA ASN A 44 -26.56 4.26 -9.09
C ASN A 44 -26.22 3.36 -7.89
N LEU A 45 -27.13 3.29 -6.91
CA LEU A 45 -26.96 2.54 -5.67
C LEU A 45 -27.57 1.13 -5.71
N THR A 46 -28.16 0.73 -6.85
CA THR A 46 -28.87 -0.55 -7.00
C THR A 46 -28.01 -1.74 -6.52
N GLY A 47 -28.59 -2.57 -5.65
CA GLY A 47 -27.97 -3.79 -5.11
C GLY A 47 -27.05 -3.59 -3.90
N LEU A 48 -26.65 -2.37 -3.57
CA LEU A 48 -25.78 -2.11 -2.40
C LEU A 48 -26.48 -2.36 -1.06
N ASN A 49 -27.81 -2.29 -1.04
CA ASN A 49 -28.63 -2.58 0.12
C ASN A 49 -28.54 -4.03 0.61
N ALA A 50 -28.10 -4.96 -0.24
CA ALA A 50 -27.87 -6.36 0.14
C ALA A 50 -26.46 -6.59 0.71
N GLU A 51 -25.51 -5.72 0.36
CA GLU A 51 -24.10 -5.83 0.77
C GLU A 51 -23.82 -5.08 2.09
N VAL A 52 -24.61 -4.04 2.40
CA VAL A 52 -24.40 -3.14 3.53
C VAL A 52 -25.46 -3.33 4.59
N GLN A 53 -25.05 -3.56 5.83
CA GLN A 53 -25.94 -3.63 6.99
C GLN A 53 -26.38 -2.22 7.40
N HIS A 54 -27.58 -2.06 7.95
CA HIS A 54 -28.13 -0.75 8.30
C HIS A 54 -28.08 0.27 7.15
N TYR A 55 -28.25 -0.19 5.90
CA TYR A 55 -28.06 0.58 4.68
C TYR A 55 -28.75 1.95 4.68
N MET A 56 -29.99 2.06 5.17
CA MET A 56 -30.70 3.35 5.27
C MET A 56 -29.97 4.32 6.20
N HIS A 57 -29.67 3.92 7.44
CA HIS A 57 -28.94 4.77 8.39
C HIS A 57 -27.53 5.14 7.88
N ALA A 58 -26.84 4.20 7.22
CA ALA A 58 -25.55 4.46 6.62
C ALA A 58 -25.64 5.48 5.47
N LEU A 59 -26.62 5.33 4.57
CA LEU A 59 -26.86 6.24 3.44
C LEU A 59 -27.22 7.64 3.92
N ASP A 60 -28.08 7.71 4.92
CA ASP A 60 -28.52 8.96 5.47
C ASP A 60 -27.42 9.69 6.26
N LEU A 61 -26.48 8.94 6.88
CA LEU A 61 -25.28 9.49 7.51
C LEU A 61 -24.32 10.07 6.46
N ILE A 62 -24.04 9.38 5.35
CA ILE A 62 -23.11 9.88 4.33
C ILE A 62 -23.66 11.04 3.51
N THR A 63 -24.98 11.20 3.45
CA THR A 63 -25.65 12.32 2.73
C THR A 63 -25.95 13.50 3.64
N ASP A 64 -25.59 13.42 4.92
CA ASP A 64 -25.93 14.40 5.96
C ASP A 64 -27.44 14.73 6.04
N ALA A 65 -28.30 13.91 5.41
CA ALA A 65 -29.75 14.08 5.41
C ALA A 65 -30.34 13.94 6.82
N LEU A 66 -29.63 13.22 7.72
CA LEU A 66 -29.95 13.08 9.14
C LEU A 66 -29.25 14.11 10.03
N GLY A 67 -28.28 14.87 9.51
CA GLY A 67 -27.42 15.76 10.31
C GLY A 67 -28.17 16.86 11.08
N MET A 68 -29.37 17.23 10.62
CA MET A 68 -30.23 18.21 11.31
C MET A 68 -31.42 17.61 12.08
N VAL A 69 -31.97 16.47 11.66
CA VAL A 69 -33.23 15.94 12.24
C VAL A 69 -32.96 14.83 13.27
N LEU A 70 -31.81 14.15 13.20
CA LEU A 70 -31.57 12.95 14.02
C LEU A 70 -30.64 13.10 15.20
N ARG A 71 -29.84 14.17 15.26
CA ARG A 71 -29.00 14.47 16.43
C ARG A 71 -29.84 14.72 17.70
N THR A 72 -31.16 14.87 17.58
CA THR A 72 -32.05 15.16 18.71
C THR A 72 -33.00 14.00 19.05
N ASP A 73 -33.55 13.26 18.07
CA ASP A 73 -34.64 12.31 18.35
C ASP A 73 -34.25 10.81 18.31
N LEU A 74 -33.29 10.37 17.48
CA LEU A 74 -32.77 8.98 17.55
C LEU A 74 -31.47 8.84 18.36
N ASP A 75 -30.76 9.94 18.60
CA ASP A 75 -29.52 9.91 19.40
C ASP A 75 -29.78 9.45 20.86
N GLU A 76 -31.02 9.59 21.36
CA GLU A 76 -31.40 9.11 22.69
C GLU A 76 -31.74 7.61 22.76
N HIS A 77 -31.94 6.92 21.62
CA HIS A 77 -32.43 5.53 21.57
C HIS A 77 -31.44 4.52 20.97
N LEU A 78 -30.31 4.97 20.43
CA LEU A 78 -29.25 4.10 19.91
C LEU A 78 -28.21 3.86 21.01
N ASP A 79 -27.79 2.61 21.18
CA ASP A 79 -26.62 2.31 22.01
C ASP A 79 -25.32 2.66 21.27
N ASP A 80 -24.23 2.81 22.03
CA ASP A 80 -22.92 3.18 21.48
C ASP A 80 -22.42 2.15 20.45
N ASP A 81 -22.74 0.87 20.67
CA ASP A 81 -22.35 -0.25 19.78
C ASP A 81 -23.05 -0.15 18.41
N GLN A 82 -24.35 0.16 18.37
CA GLN A 82 -25.10 0.39 17.13
C GLN A 82 -24.58 1.59 16.37
N ARG A 83 -24.19 2.66 17.09
CA ARG A 83 -23.63 3.84 16.46
C ARG A 83 -22.31 3.52 15.76
N GLU A 84 -21.41 2.81 16.43
CA GLU A 84 -20.14 2.38 15.84
C GLU A 84 -20.37 1.46 14.63
N GLN A 85 -21.36 0.56 14.71
CA GLN A 85 -21.73 -0.31 13.60
C GLN A 85 -22.24 0.50 12.39
N ILE A 86 -23.12 1.49 12.59
CA ILE A 86 -23.62 2.35 11.52
C ILE A 86 -22.48 3.15 10.88
N GLU A 87 -21.58 3.73 11.68
CA GLU A 87 -20.42 4.45 11.14
C GLU A 87 -19.50 3.53 10.33
N SER A 88 -19.28 2.30 10.80
CA SER A 88 -18.50 1.29 10.07
C SER A 88 -19.14 0.97 8.73
N GLN A 89 -20.45 0.74 8.71
CA GLN A 89 -21.21 0.46 7.50
C GLN A 89 -21.26 1.65 6.54
N ALA A 90 -21.30 2.89 7.04
CA ALA A 90 -21.21 4.10 6.22
C ALA A 90 -19.87 4.20 5.47
N ARG A 91 -18.75 3.86 6.12
CA ARG A 91 -17.42 3.81 5.46
C ARG A 91 -17.39 2.77 4.32
N ILE A 92 -17.98 1.59 4.55
CA ILE A 92 -18.08 0.53 3.54
C ILE A 92 -18.98 0.98 2.38
N LEU A 93 -20.15 1.53 2.69
CA LEU A 93 -21.09 2.03 1.69
C LEU A 93 -20.45 3.10 0.82
N TYR A 94 -19.79 4.10 1.41
CA TYR A 94 -19.10 5.15 0.66
C TYR A 94 -18.03 4.56 -0.27
N GLY A 95 -17.26 3.58 0.22
CA GLY A 95 -16.26 2.87 -0.59
C GLY A 95 -16.87 2.12 -1.78
N LEU A 96 -18.00 1.42 -1.59
CA LEU A 96 -18.70 0.71 -2.66
C LEU A 96 -19.31 1.65 -3.69
N ILE A 97 -19.86 2.78 -3.26
CA ILE A 97 -20.35 3.83 -4.18
C ILE A 97 -19.18 4.43 -4.94
N HIS A 98 -18.06 4.68 -4.26
CA HIS A 98 -16.85 5.22 -4.87
C HIS A 98 -16.33 4.33 -6.01
N ALA A 99 -16.28 3.00 -5.82
CA ALA A 99 -15.88 2.06 -6.86
C ALA A 99 -16.71 2.20 -8.15
N ARG A 100 -18.03 2.46 -8.02
CA ARG A 100 -18.92 2.72 -9.16
C ARG A 100 -18.71 4.11 -9.73
N TYR A 101 -18.64 5.11 -8.86
CA TYR A 101 -18.53 6.52 -9.26
C TYR A 101 -17.27 6.80 -10.08
N ILE A 102 -16.13 6.21 -9.72
CA ILE A 102 -14.87 6.43 -10.45
C ILE A 102 -14.83 5.79 -11.85
N LEU A 103 -15.86 5.04 -12.25
CA LEU A 103 -16.06 4.58 -13.62
C LEU A 103 -16.95 5.53 -14.45
N SER A 104 -17.65 6.46 -13.81
CA SER A 104 -18.40 7.52 -14.49
C SER A 104 -17.48 8.59 -15.08
N SER A 105 -17.96 9.38 -16.05
CA SER A 105 -17.17 10.46 -16.64
C SER A 105 -16.70 11.49 -15.61
N ARG A 106 -17.55 11.83 -14.62
CA ARG A 106 -17.22 12.81 -13.56
C ARG A 106 -16.18 12.25 -12.59
N GLY A 107 -16.37 11.02 -12.12
CA GLY A 107 -15.41 10.36 -11.23
C GLY A 107 -14.06 10.11 -11.90
N LEU A 108 -14.05 9.70 -13.17
CA LEU A 108 -12.83 9.58 -13.96
C LEU A 108 -12.06 10.92 -14.05
N ALA A 109 -12.76 12.03 -14.25
CA ALA A 109 -12.14 13.36 -14.29
C ALA A 109 -11.53 13.74 -12.93
N LYS A 110 -12.24 13.54 -11.81
CA LYS A 110 -11.71 13.79 -10.46
C LYS A 110 -10.46 12.96 -10.16
N MET A 111 -10.50 11.67 -10.49
CA MET A 111 -9.36 10.77 -10.29
C MET A 111 -8.18 11.07 -11.22
N LEU A 112 -8.44 11.55 -12.44
CA LEU A 112 -7.41 12.02 -13.37
C LEU A 112 -6.64 13.22 -12.79
N GLU A 113 -7.31 14.16 -12.13
CA GLU A 113 -6.64 15.31 -11.50
C GLU A 113 -5.71 14.87 -10.36
N LYS A 114 -6.15 13.92 -9.53
CA LYS A 114 -5.30 13.30 -8.50
C LYS A 114 -4.12 12.54 -9.11
N TYR A 115 -4.33 11.85 -10.24
CA TYR A 115 -3.29 11.15 -10.97
C TYR A 115 -2.20 12.09 -11.49
N LYS A 116 -2.58 13.22 -12.09
CA LYS A 116 -1.64 14.26 -12.58
C LYS A 116 -0.77 14.82 -11.47
N ARG A 117 -1.32 14.96 -10.25
CA ARG A 117 -0.60 15.41 -9.04
C ARG A 117 0.24 14.32 -8.39
N ALA A 118 0.12 13.07 -8.86
CA ALA A 118 0.73 11.88 -8.28
C ALA A 118 0.33 11.61 -6.82
N ASP A 119 -0.91 11.94 -6.45
CA ASP A 119 -1.45 11.73 -5.10
C ASP A 119 -1.40 10.27 -4.66
N PHE A 120 -1.55 9.35 -5.63
CA PHE A 120 -1.52 7.91 -5.40
C PHE A 120 -0.10 7.36 -5.20
N GLY A 121 0.92 8.20 -5.39
CA GLY A 121 2.31 7.83 -5.33
C GLY A 121 2.91 7.51 -6.71
N ARG A 122 4.14 6.99 -6.67
CA ARG A 122 5.01 6.82 -7.84
C ARG A 122 5.60 5.42 -7.88
N CYS A 123 5.77 4.91 -9.09
CA CYS A 123 6.28 3.56 -9.33
C CYS A 123 7.62 3.34 -8.62
N PRO A 124 7.78 2.22 -7.89
CA PRO A 124 9.03 1.91 -7.20
C PRO A 124 10.15 1.46 -8.16
N ARG A 125 9.82 1.09 -9.40
CA ARG A 125 10.85 0.72 -10.40
C ARG A 125 11.61 1.95 -10.87
N VAL A 126 12.94 1.92 -10.73
CA VAL A 126 13.84 3.00 -11.16
C VAL A 126 13.64 3.35 -12.64
N LEU A 127 13.54 2.34 -13.51
CA LEU A 127 13.34 2.53 -14.96
C LEU A 127 11.93 3.01 -15.32
N CYS A 128 11.04 3.17 -14.34
CA CYS A 128 9.77 3.83 -14.56
C CYS A 128 9.85 5.35 -14.38
N TYR A 129 11.03 5.91 -14.06
CA TYR A 129 11.27 7.34 -13.92
C TYR A 129 10.20 8.04 -13.10
N GLN A 130 9.87 7.46 -11.94
CA GLN A 130 8.88 8.01 -11.01
C GLN A 130 7.46 8.17 -11.59
N GLN A 131 7.06 7.30 -12.53
CA GLN A 131 5.73 7.25 -13.11
C GLN A 131 4.61 7.31 -12.04
N PRO A 132 3.67 8.27 -12.13
CA PRO A 132 2.46 8.26 -11.29
C PRO A 132 1.66 6.97 -11.41
N LEU A 133 1.13 6.51 -10.28
CA LEU A 133 0.36 5.26 -10.16
C LEU A 133 -1.15 5.56 -10.06
N LEU A 134 -1.97 4.52 -10.22
CA LEU A 134 -3.42 4.57 -9.94
C LEU A 134 -3.80 3.48 -8.93
N PRO A 135 -4.75 3.72 -8.02
CA PRO A 135 -5.29 2.70 -7.14
C PRO A 135 -6.05 1.63 -7.95
N VAL A 136 -5.99 0.38 -7.50
CA VAL A 136 -6.69 -0.76 -8.12
C VAL A 136 -7.01 -1.81 -7.08
N GLY A 137 -8.20 -2.40 -7.17
CA GLY A 137 -8.58 -3.61 -6.44
C GLY A 137 -8.14 -4.87 -7.20
N LEU A 138 -7.80 -5.94 -6.46
CA LEU A 138 -7.61 -7.27 -7.08
C LEU A 138 -8.91 -8.07 -7.14
N SER A 139 -9.94 -7.62 -6.41
CA SER A 139 -11.28 -8.17 -6.36
C SER A 139 -12.27 -7.00 -6.26
N ASP A 140 -13.46 -7.19 -6.82
CA ASP A 140 -14.60 -6.27 -6.66
C ASP A 140 -15.46 -6.68 -5.43
N ILE A 141 -15.17 -7.82 -4.81
CA ILE A 141 -15.82 -8.31 -3.59
C ILE A 141 -15.06 -7.77 -2.36
N PRO A 142 -15.74 -7.12 -1.39
CA PRO A 142 -15.13 -6.63 -0.16
C PRO A 142 -14.43 -7.71 0.66
N TYR A 143 -13.50 -7.28 1.51
CA TYR A 143 -12.71 -8.06 2.46
C TYR A 143 -11.78 -9.11 1.84
N GLN A 144 -11.61 -9.11 0.52
CA GLN A 144 -10.74 -10.06 -0.18
C GLN A 144 -9.27 -9.62 -0.16
N SER A 145 -9.01 -8.35 -0.46
CA SER A 145 -7.64 -7.84 -0.57
C SER A 145 -7.60 -6.32 -0.41
N PRO A 146 -6.54 -5.77 0.20
CA PRO A 146 -6.37 -4.33 0.27
C PRO A 146 -6.04 -3.73 -1.10
N VAL A 147 -6.23 -2.42 -1.23
CA VAL A 147 -5.91 -1.65 -2.44
C VAL A 147 -4.45 -1.83 -2.84
N LYS A 148 -4.23 -1.93 -4.15
CA LYS A 148 -2.91 -1.95 -4.79
C LYS A 148 -2.75 -0.73 -5.70
N LEU A 149 -1.55 -0.56 -6.24
CA LEU A 149 -1.21 0.55 -7.12
C LEU A 149 -0.73 0.02 -8.47
N TYR A 150 -1.48 0.32 -9.53
CA TYR A 150 -1.15 0.00 -10.91
C TYR A 150 -0.23 1.04 -11.53
N CYS A 151 0.85 0.58 -12.18
CA CYS A 151 1.73 1.43 -12.97
C CYS A 151 1.44 1.29 -14.46
N PRO A 152 1.04 2.37 -15.16
CA PRO A 152 0.75 2.31 -16.60
C PRO A 152 1.99 2.22 -17.48
N ARG A 153 3.20 2.46 -16.94
CA ARG A 153 4.45 2.40 -17.72
C ARG A 153 5.02 0.99 -17.81
N CYS A 154 5.06 0.28 -16.68
CA CYS A 154 5.54 -1.10 -16.64
C CYS A 154 4.42 -2.14 -16.58
N GLU A 155 3.16 -1.69 -16.54
CA GLU A 155 1.96 -2.52 -16.60
C GLU A 155 1.93 -3.57 -15.48
N ASP A 156 2.29 -3.15 -14.27
CA ASP A 156 2.49 -4.03 -13.12
C ASP A 156 1.87 -3.41 -11.86
N VAL A 157 1.59 -4.24 -10.85
CA VAL A 157 0.84 -3.88 -9.64
C VAL A 157 1.75 -3.91 -8.41
N TYR A 158 1.61 -2.90 -7.55
CA TYR A 158 2.46 -2.71 -6.37
C TYR A 158 1.65 -2.52 -5.10
N ASN A 159 2.23 -2.86 -3.96
CA ASN A 159 1.67 -2.49 -2.66
C ASN A 159 1.88 -0.98 -2.40
N PRO A 160 0.91 -0.30 -1.75
CA PRO A 160 1.14 1.03 -1.20
C PRO A 160 2.35 1.03 -0.25
N LYS A 161 3.17 2.08 -0.29
CA LYS A 161 4.37 2.18 0.56
C LYS A 161 4.03 2.38 2.03
N SER A 162 2.96 3.11 2.32
CA SER A 162 2.54 3.40 3.69
C SER A 162 1.52 2.37 4.14
N SER A 163 1.71 1.82 5.35
CA SER A 163 0.79 0.85 5.95
C SER A 163 -0.64 1.39 6.09
N ARG A 164 -0.81 2.72 6.29
CA ARG A 164 -2.14 3.36 6.38
C ARG A 164 -2.99 3.20 5.13
N HIS A 165 -2.36 3.09 3.95
CA HIS A 165 -3.06 2.85 2.69
C HIS A 165 -3.26 1.35 2.45
N GLY A 166 -2.43 0.51 3.07
CA GLY A 166 -2.51 -0.94 2.98
C GLY A 166 -3.69 -1.56 3.75
N SER A 167 -4.42 -0.77 4.56
CA SER A 167 -5.65 -1.20 5.24
C SER A 167 -6.93 -0.84 4.49
N ILE A 168 -6.85 -0.06 3.41
CA ILE A 168 -8.03 0.29 2.60
C ILE A 168 -8.41 -0.91 1.75
N ASP A 169 -9.69 -1.25 1.70
CA ASP A 169 -10.20 -2.33 0.85
C ASP A 169 -10.02 -1.98 -0.65
N GLY A 170 -9.49 -2.93 -1.41
CA GLY A 170 -9.32 -2.78 -2.86
C GLY A 170 -10.66 -2.73 -3.62
N ALA A 171 -11.71 -3.34 -3.09
CA ALA A 171 -13.04 -3.34 -3.69
C ALA A 171 -13.61 -1.91 -3.86
N PHE A 172 -13.16 -0.95 -3.03
CA PHE A 172 -13.58 0.46 -3.11
C PHE A 172 -13.01 1.23 -4.31
N PHE A 173 -12.07 0.60 -5.05
CA PHE A 173 -11.54 1.11 -6.31
C PHE A 173 -11.88 0.18 -7.49
N GLY A 174 -12.14 -1.09 -7.19
CA GLY A 174 -12.47 -2.11 -8.17
C GLY A 174 -11.32 -2.50 -9.09
N THR A 175 -11.54 -3.56 -9.84
CA THR A 175 -10.55 -4.16 -10.75
C THR A 175 -10.39 -3.40 -12.06
N THR A 176 -11.39 -2.59 -12.43
CA THR A 176 -11.53 -2.02 -13.78
C THR A 176 -11.03 -0.58 -13.90
N PHE A 177 -10.99 0.19 -12.81
CA PHE A 177 -10.81 1.65 -12.83
C PHE A 177 -9.58 2.13 -13.63
N PRO A 178 -8.35 1.65 -13.40
CA PRO A 178 -7.18 2.14 -14.15
C PRO A 178 -7.31 1.93 -15.65
N HIS A 179 -7.90 0.80 -16.05
CA HIS A 179 -8.07 0.43 -17.45
C HIS A 179 -9.11 1.32 -18.14
N MET A 180 -10.23 1.59 -17.46
CA MET A 180 -11.26 2.51 -17.95
C MET A 180 -10.71 3.93 -18.09
N LEU A 181 -9.90 4.40 -17.13
CA LEU A 181 -9.28 5.72 -17.19
C LEU A 181 -8.41 5.89 -18.44
N PHE A 182 -7.54 4.92 -18.76
CA PHE A 182 -6.70 5.02 -19.95
C PHE A 182 -7.44 4.76 -21.26
N MET A 183 -8.57 4.05 -21.23
CA MET A 183 -9.45 3.93 -22.38
C MET A 183 -10.12 5.26 -22.73
N VAL A 184 -10.58 6.01 -21.71
CA VAL A 184 -11.20 7.33 -21.88
C VAL A 184 -10.18 8.43 -22.15
N TYR A 185 -8.98 8.33 -21.56
CA TYR A 185 -7.88 9.28 -21.76
C TYR A 185 -6.61 8.62 -22.34
N PRO A 186 -6.61 8.19 -23.62
CA PRO A 186 -5.48 7.47 -24.23
C PRO A 186 -4.18 8.29 -24.26
N HIS A 187 -4.28 9.63 -24.32
CA HIS A 187 -3.14 10.54 -24.31
C HIS A 187 -2.40 10.58 -22.96
N MET A 188 -3.00 10.02 -21.91
CA MET A 188 -2.38 9.90 -20.58
C MET A 188 -1.55 8.62 -20.43
N VAL A 189 -1.60 7.71 -21.41
CA VAL A 189 -0.79 6.48 -21.39
C VAL A 189 0.68 6.84 -21.65
N PRO A 190 1.61 6.50 -20.75
CA PRO A 190 3.03 6.81 -20.93
C PRO A 190 3.60 6.11 -22.16
N THR A 191 4.41 6.82 -22.94
CA THR A 191 5.20 6.19 -24.00
C THR A 191 6.27 5.28 -23.37
N ARG A 192 6.49 4.11 -23.98
CA ARG A 192 7.50 3.13 -23.56
C ARG A 192 8.94 3.61 -23.80
N THR A 193 9.12 4.71 -24.53
CA THR A 193 10.41 5.38 -24.71
C THR A 193 10.81 6.13 -23.43
N ALA A 194 12.10 6.11 -23.11
CA ALA A 194 12.63 6.96 -22.05
C ALA A 194 12.25 8.42 -22.36
N PRO A 195 11.87 9.25 -21.36
CA PRO A 195 11.72 10.67 -21.60
C PRO A 195 13.03 11.19 -22.22
N PRO A 196 12.98 12.06 -23.24
CA PRO A 196 14.19 12.66 -23.76
C PRO A 196 14.90 13.33 -22.59
N SER A 197 16.15 12.92 -22.33
CA SER A 197 16.99 13.51 -21.30
C SER A 197 16.92 15.02 -21.45
N THR A 198 16.23 15.70 -20.54
CA THR A 198 16.27 17.15 -20.46
C THR A 198 17.74 17.51 -20.33
N THR A 199 18.20 18.31 -21.28
CA THR A 199 19.57 18.80 -21.42
C THR A 199 20.16 19.09 -20.05
N LEU A 200 21.19 18.32 -19.66
CA LEU A 200 22.04 18.66 -18.53
C LEU A 200 22.59 20.06 -18.79
N HIS A 201 22.07 21.05 -18.07
CA HIS A 201 22.81 22.28 -17.88
C HIS A 201 24.20 21.91 -17.34
N PRO A 202 25.29 22.51 -17.81
CA PRO A 202 26.61 22.24 -17.26
C PRO A 202 26.63 22.79 -15.83
N LEU A 203 26.32 21.94 -14.87
CA LEU A 203 26.70 22.14 -13.49
C LEU A 203 28.22 22.18 -13.49
N THR A 204 28.74 23.35 -13.12
CA THR A 204 30.12 23.60 -12.73
C THR A 204 30.71 22.37 -12.04
N LYS A 205 31.88 21.94 -12.50
CA LYS A 205 32.72 20.88 -11.93
C LYS A 205 32.75 20.95 -10.40
N GLN A 206 31.86 20.22 -9.75
CA GLN A 206 32.09 19.69 -8.41
C GLN A 206 31.84 18.20 -8.52
N SER A 207 32.93 17.46 -8.33
CA SER A 207 32.97 16.00 -8.34
C SER A 207 31.93 15.45 -7.37
N PRO A 208 30.98 14.59 -7.80
CA PRO A 208 30.17 13.86 -6.85
C PRO A 208 31.07 12.79 -6.23
N GLY A 209 31.48 13.02 -5.00
CA GLY A 209 32.13 12.01 -4.15
C GLY A 209 31.17 10.87 -3.84
N GLY A 210 31.02 9.96 -4.79
CA GLY A 210 30.51 8.61 -4.54
C GLY A 210 31.69 7.74 -4.16
N VAL A 211 31.64 7.15 -2.96
CA VAL A 211 32.61 6.12 -2.57
C VAL A 211 32.50 4.91 -3.50
N SER A 212 33.63 4.40 -3.96
CA SER A 212 33.66 3.27 -4.90
C SER A 212 33.01 2.04 -4.27
N ALA A 213 32.40 1.17 -5.09
CA ALA A 213 31.90 -0.14 -4.64
C ALA A 213 32.99 -0.95 -3.92
N ASP A 214 34.26 -0.76 -4.29
CA ASP A 214 35.41 -1.39 -3.63
C ASP A 214 35.68 -0.81 -2.23
N GLU A 215 35.49 0.49 -2.02
CA GLU A 215 35.61 1.11 -0.69
C GLU A 215 34.48 0.67 0.25
N LEU A 216 33.26 0.56 -0.27
CA LEU A 216 32.12 0.05 0.50
C LEU A 216 32.35 -1.42 0.89
N ARG A 217 32.94 -2.20 -0.01
CA ARG A 217 33.29 -3.61 0.24
C ARG A 217 34.42 -3.73 1.27
N GLN A 218 35.44 -2.88 1.21
CA GLN A 218 36.52 -2.86 2.21
C GLN A 218 36.04 -2.40 3.58
N ARG A 219 35.11 -1.44 3.66
CA ARG A 219 34.48 -1.03 4.91
C ARG A 219 33.62 -2.13 5.53
N ALA A 220 32.90 -2.90 4.72
CA ALA A 220 32.13 -4.06 5.20
C ALA A 220 33.05 -5.16 5.78
N ILE A 221 34.17 -5.46 5.10
CA ILE A 221 35.16 -6.44 5.58
C ILE A 221 35.83 -5.98 6.88
N ALA A 222 36.15 -4.68 7.00
CA ALA A 222 36.74 -4.12 8.22
C ALA A 222 35.79 -4.20 9.44
N LEU A 223 34.48 -4.03 9.21
CA LEU A 223 33.46 -4.15 10.27
C LEU A 223 33.27 -5.61 10.72
N GLU A 224 33.39 -6.58 9.82
CA GLU A 224 33.36 -8.01 10.17
C GLU A 224 34.61 -8.44 10.97
N GLN A 225 35.77 -7.85 10.67
CA GLN A 225 37.01 -8.10 11.41
C GLN A 225 37.02 -7.45 12.80
N ALA A 226 36.41 -6.26 12.95
CA ALA A 226 36.29 -5.57 14.23
C ALA A 226 35.40 -6.32 15.23
N ASN A 227 34.46 -7.14 14.76
CA ASN A 227 33.52 -7.89 15.61
C ASN A 227 34.02 -9.29 16.00
N SER A 228 35.26 -9.65 15.64
CA SER A 228 35.86 -10.97 15.91
C SER A 228 37.02 -10.95 16.92
N ILE A 229 37.18 -9.88 17.72
CA ILE A 229 38.18 -9.85 18.80
C ILE A 229 37.49 -9.79 20.16
N THR A 230 37.53 -10.93 20.83
CA THR A 230 36.99 -11.24 22.15
C THR A 230 37.61 -10.40 23.27
N THR A 231 36.76 -10.07 24.24
CA THR A 231 37.04 -9.59 25.60
C THR A 231 38.21 -10.29 26.30
N PRO A 232 39.07 -9.59 27.08
CA PRO A 232 39.94 -10.23 28.04
C PRO A 232 39.29 -10.25 29.44
N VAL A 233 39.32 -11.44 30.06
CA VAL A 233 39.19 -11.69 31.49
C VAL A 233 40.55 -11.43 32.15
N ARG A 234 40.63 -10.65 33.24
CA ARG A 234 41.57 -10.91 34.35
C ARG A 234 41.19 -10.21 35.66
N SER A 235 41.53 -10.92 36.72
CA SER A 235 41.25 -10.89 38.17
C SER A 235 41.89 -9.78 39.03
N SER A 236 41.09 -9.33 40.02
CA SER A 236 41.35 -9.09 41.47
C SER A 236 42.53 -8.22 41.96
N GLU A 237 42.23 -7.12 42.69
CA GLU A 237 42.37 -6.94 44.16
C GLU A 237 42.15 -5.47 44.62
N GLU A 238 41.21 -5.29 45.57
CA GLU A 238 41.15 -4.39 46.77
C GLU A 238 41.55 -2.89 46.73
N SER A 239 40.98 -1.93 47.49
CA SER A 239 40.01 -1.89 48.61
C SER A 239 39.51 -0.43 48.84
N THR A 240 38.60 -0.28 49.83
CA THR A 240 38.08 0.95 50.51
C THR A 240 36.85 1.63 49.88
N THR A 241 35.79 2.05 50.58
CA THR A 241 35.23 1.81 51.92
C THR A 241 33.82 2.46 51.94
N GLU A 242 32.93 1.87 52.75
CA GLU A 242 31.84 2.52 53.52
C GLU A 242 30.42 2.80 52.96
N ARG A 243 29.47 2.08 53.60
CA ARG A 243 28.18 2.50 54.23
C ARG A 243 27.01 2.94 53.34
N ALA A 244 25.74 2.69 53.63
CA ALA A 244 24.99 1.81 54.55
C ALA A 244 23.49 2.07 54.28
N ALA A 245 22.64 1.03 54.37
CA ALA A 245 21.19 1.00 54.69
C ALA A 245 20.22 1.85 53.81
N ASP A 246 19.01 1.45 53.45
CA ASP A 246 18.01 0.61 54.13
C ASP A 246 17.00 0.05 53.08
N GLY A 247 16.45 -1.15 53.29
CA GLY A 247 15.52 -1.86 52.37
C GLY A 247 14.02 -1.59 52.64
N PRO A 248 13.11 -2.57 52.49
CA PRO A 248 13.17 -3.81 51.69
C PRO A 248 11.81 -4.24 51.04
N VAL A 249 11.82 -5.43 50.38
CA VAL A 249 10.71 -6.45 50.27
C VAL A 249 9.64 -6.18 49.20
N ASP A 250 9.64 -6.88 48.04
CA ASP A 250 9.22 -8.28 47.73
C ASP A 250 7.91 -8.19 46.89
N THR A 251 7.47 -9.07 45.99
CA THR A 251 7.81 -10.41 45.49
C THR A 251 6.99 -10.56 44.18
N ARG A 252 7.54 -11.07 43.07
CA ARG A 252 7.55 -12.49 42.64
C ARG A 252 6.24 -13.00 42.04
N SER A 253 6.34 -13.47 40.78
CA SER A 253 5.86 -14.76 40.28
C SER A 253 6.62 -15.01 38.96
N GLN A 254 7.62 -15.92 38.85
CA GLN A 254 7.52 -17.40 38.79
C GLN A 254 6.40 -17.87 37.85
N ALA A 255 6.54 -18.84 36.94
CA ALA A 255 7.54 -19.84 36.56
C ALA A 255 7.10 -20.33 35.14
N HIS A 256 7.65 -21.28 34.41
CA HIS A 256 8.44 -22.46 34.70
C HIS A 256 9.09 -22.91 33.37
N VAL A 257 10.35 -23.31 33.45
CA VAL A 257 11.10 -24.09 32.46
C VAL A 257 11.02 -25.55 32.88
N GLU A 258 11.06 -26.46 31.92
CA GLU A 258 11.90 -27.68 31.87
C GLU A 258 11.40 -28.61 30.77
N SER A 259 12.17 -29.54 30.19
CA SER A 259 13.55 -29.65 29.73
C SER A 259 13.63 -31.05 29.11
N SER A 260 14.43 -31.28 28.07
CA SER A 260 15.19 -32.53 27.93
C SER A 260 16.15 -32.47 26.74
N SER A 261 17.42 -32.63 27.12
CA SER A 261 18.58 -33.21 26.43
C SER A 261 18.37 -33.90 25.07
N ASP A 262 19.21 -33.57 24.07
CA ASP A 262 20.41 -34.39 23.83
C ASP A 262 21.37 -33.75 22.79
N ARG A 263 22.66 -33.97 23.04
CA ARG A 263 23.79 -33.56 22.19
C ARG A 263 23.91 -34.54 21.01
N ASN A 264 24.22 -34.05 19.81
CA ASN A 264 25.51 -34.26 19.12
C ASN A 264 25.40 -34.05 17.58
N SER A 265 26.48 -33.52 17.01
CA SER A 265 26.94 -33.66 15.61
C SER A 265 26.34 -32.78 14.49
N ASN A 266 27.31 -32.14 13.81
CA ASN A 266 27.38 -31.79 12.39
C ASN A 266 26.82 -30.44 11.92
N ASN A 267 27.77 -29.51 11.78
CA ASN A 267 27.74 -28.41 10.83
C ASN A 267 27.37 -28.92 9.42
N ALA A 268 26.13 -28.70 9.02
CA ALA A 268 25.73 -28.64 7.63
C ALA A 268 25.02 -27.30 7.42
N ALA A 269 25.75 -26.33 6.87
CA ALA A 269 25.17 -25.09 6.38
C ALA A 269 24.11 -25.45 5.32
N THR A 270 22.85 -25.46 5.75
CA THR A 270 21.71 -25.72 4.89
C THR A 270 21.66 -24.57 3.89
N LEU A 271 22.02 -24.85 2.63
CA LEU A 271 21.73 -23.99 1.49
C LEU A 271 20.22 -23.79 1.46
N ARG A 272 19.74 -22.69 2.04
CA ARG A 272 18.35 -22.26 1.89
C ARG A 272 18.11 -22.15 0.38
N SER A 273 17.27 -23.02 -0.14
CA SER A 273 16.72 -22.86 -1.47
C SER A 273 16.03 -21.51 -1.50
N PHE A 274 16.60 -20.54 -2.21
CA PHE A 274 15.90 -19.32 -2.56
C PHE A 274 14.75 -19.76 -3.48
N ALA A 275 13.59 -20.03 -2.90
CA ALA A 275 12.35 -20.16 -3.64
C ALA A 275 12.21 -18.86 -4.42
N VAL A 276 12.22 -18.95 -5.74
CA VAL A 276 11.91 -17.81 -6.60
C VAL A 276 10.51 -17.39 -6.20
N PRO A 277 10.30 -16.15 -5.68
CA PRO A 277 8.97 -15.73 -5.29
C PRO A 277 8.06 -15.85 -6.51
N GLU A 278 6.95 -16.57 -6.34
CA GLU A 278 5.91 -16.69 -7.34
C GLU A 278 5.32 -15.30 -7.53
N ILE A 279 5.75 -14.63 -8.61
CA ILE A 279 5.20 -13.33 -8.98
C ILE A 279 3.81 -13.62 -9.54
N GLU A 280 2.80 -13.53 -8.68
CA GLU A 280 1.40 -13.54 -9.10
C GLU A 280 1.17 -12.32 -9.99
N ARG A 281 1.17 -12.54 -11.31
CA ARG A 281 0.93 -11.49 -12.29
C ARG A 281 -0.56 -11.25 -12.42
N VAL A 282 -0.99 -10.09 -11.96
CA VAL A 282 -2.35 -9.59 -12.16
C VAL A 282 -2.59 -9.42 -13.66
N VAL A 283 -3.55 -10.18 -14.19
CA VAL A 283 -3.98 -10.06 -15.59
C VAL A 283 -5.02 -8.92 -15.65
N PRO A 284 -4.77 -7.86 -16.43
CA PRO A 284 -5.72 -6.76 -16.61
C PRO A 284 -7.09 -7.27 -17.03
N ARG A 285 -8.15 -6.84 -16.34
CA ARG A 285 -9.54 -7.18 -16.64
C ARG A 285 -10.38 -5.93 -16.79
N ILE A 286 -11.33 -5.97 -17.71
CA ILE A 286 -12.38 -4.95 -17.86
C ILE A 286 -13.71 -5.68 -17.72
N PHE A 287 -14.52 -5.30 -16.74
CA PHE A 287 -15.79 -5.99 -16.41
C PHE A 287 -15.61 -7.50 -16.18
N GLY A 288 -14.50 -7.91 -15.56
CA GLY A 288 -14.16 -9.33 -15.32
C GLY A 288 -13.55 -10.07 -16.52
N PHE A 289 -13.54 -9.48 -17.71
CA PHE A 289 -12.97 -10.10 -18.92
C PHE A 289 -11.50 -9.73 -19.13
N PRO A 290 -10.60 -10.69 -19.45
CA PRO A 290 -9.19 -10.40 -19.72
C PRO A 290 -9.02 -9.47 -20.93
N VAL A 291 -8.18 -8.45 -20.80
CA VAL A 291 -7.90 -7.51 -21.90
C VAL A 291 -7.09 -8.20 -23.02
N HIS A 292 -7.61 -8.11 -24.24
CA HIS A 292 -7.11 -8.70 -25.48
C HIS A 292 -5.69 -8.24 -25.88
N GLU A 293 -5.03 -9.02 -26.77
CA GLU A 293 -3.70 -8.89 -27.41
C GLU A 293 -2.46 -8.67 -26.51
N THR A 294 -2.50 -7.74 -25.57
CA THR A 294 -1.41 -7.47 -24.61
C THR A 294 -1.17 -8.65 -23.67
N SER A 295 -2.23 -9.39 -23.32
CA SER A 295 -2.13 -10.65 -22.57
C SER A 295 -1.34 -11.74 -23.31
N ARG A 296 -1.42 -11.78 -24.65
CA ARG A 296 -0.62 -12.72 -25.48
C ARG A 296 0.86 -12.34 -25.46
N LEU A 297 1.16 -11.04 -25.52
CA LEU A 297 2.52 -10.52 -25.43
C LEU A 297 3.12 -10.77 -24.04
N MET A 298 2.38 -10.52 -22.96
CA MET A 298 2.81 -10.81 -21.58
C MET A 298 3.03 -12.31 -21.35
N ALA A 299 2.16 -13.16 -21.87
CA ALA A 299 2.37 -14.61 -21.84
C ALA A 299 3.62 -15.02 -22.62
N TRP A 300 3.91 -14.38 -23.76
CA TRP A 300 5.13 -14.63 -24.51
C TRP A 300 6.37 -14.16 -23.75
N GLN A 301 6.36 -12.96 -23.18
CA GLN A 301 7.46 -12.41 -22.38
C GLN A 301 7.72 -13.23 -21.11
N GLY A 302 6.67 -13.71 -20.44
CA GLY A 302 6.75 -14.64 -19.31
C GLY A 302 7.43 -15.95 -19.69
N ARG A 303 7.07 -16.55 -20.84
CA ARG A 303 7.75 -17.73 -21.38
C ARG A 303 9.24 -17.48 -21.64
N GLN A 304 9.62 -16.29 -22.10
CA GLN A 304 11.05 -15.96 -22.31
C GLN A 304 11.81 -15.83 -20.99
N GLN A 305 11.23 -15.18 -19.99
CA GLN A 305 11.85 -15.06 -18.66
C GLN A 305 12.01 -16.42 -17.98
N GLN A 306 11.03 -17.31 -18.10
CA GLN A 306 11.13 -18.67 -17.55
C GLN A 306 12.25 -19.48 -18.22
N LYS A 307 12.41 -19.35 -19.55
CA LYS A 307 13.55 -19.94 -20.28
C LYS A 307 14.91 -19.39 -19.81
N GLN A 308 15.00 -18.08 -19.56
CA GLN A 308 16.22 -17.48 -19.04
C GLN A 308 16.54 -17.95 -17.61
N ALA A 309 15.53 -18.03 -16.74
CA ALA A 309 15.68 -18.55 -15.38
C ALA A 309 16.17 -20.00 -15.36
N LEU A 310 15.61 -20.86 -16.23
CA LEU A 310 16.07 -22.24 -16.40
C LEU A 310 17.53 -22.32 -16.87
N ARG A 311 17.93 -21.47 -17.83
CA ARG A 311 19.34 -21.41 -18.28
C ARG A 311 20.29 -21.00 -17.16
N ILE A 312 19.90 -20.01 -16.35
CA ILE A 312 20.69 -19.56 -15.20
C ILE A 312 20.80 -20.68 -14.17
N SER A 313 19.69 -21.35 -13.85
CA SER A 313 19.67 -22.49 -12.93
C SER A 313 20.58 -23.63 -13.40
N GLN A 314 20.50 -24.03 -14.68
CA GLN A 314 21.36 -25.06 -15.26
C GLN A 314 22.84 -24.65 -15.24
N PHE A 315 23.15 -23.38 -15.51
CA PHE A 315 24.51 -22.88 -15.42
C PHE A 315 25.05 -22.94 -13.99
N GLN A 316 24.27 -22.49 -13.00
CA GLN A 316 24.64 -22.55 -11.59
C GLN A 316 24.81 -23.99 -11.08
N GLN A 317 24.04 -24.94 -11.60
CA GLN A 317 24.18 -26.36 -11.28
C GLN A 317 25.49 -26.92 -11.84
N ARG A 318 25.82 -26.63 -13.10
CA ARG A 318 27.10 -27.05 -13.72
C ARG A 318 28.32 -26.45 -13.01
N VAL A 319 28.22 -25.20 -12.56
CA VAL A 319 29.30 -24.56 -11.78
C VAL A 319 29.48 -25.25 -10.44
N ARG A 320 28.38 -25.64 -9.77
CA ARG A 320 28.43 -26.41 -8.52
C ARG A 320 29.03 -27.81 -8.71
N GLU A 321 28.63 -28.53 -9.74
CA GLU A 321 29.17 -29.86 -10.05
C GLU A 321 30.68 -29.81 -10.31
N LYS A 322 31.15 -28.83 -11.08
CA LYS A 322 32.59 -28.62 -11.30
C LYS A 322 33.36 -28.27 -10.02
N ALA A 323 32.77 -27.49 -9.13
CA ALA A 323 33.37 -27.15 -7.84
C ALA A 323 33.43 -28.35 -6.87
N SER A 324 32.57 -29.35 -7.02
CA SER A 324 32.58 -30.58 -6.22
C SER A 324 33.54 -31.67 -6.73
N MET A 325 34.05 -31.53 -7.96
CA MET A 325 34.97 -32.50 -8.59
C MET A 325 36.45 -32.03 -8.53
N SER A 326 36.71 -30.87 -7.94
CA SER A 326 38.03 -30.28 -7.76
C SER A 326 38.42 -30.29 -6.28
#